data_AF-A0A3M1ZHR5-F1
#
_entry.id   AF-A0A3M1ZHR5-F1
#
_cell.length_a   1.000
_cell.length_b   1.000
_cell.length_c   1.000
_cell.angle_alpha   90.00
_cell.angle_beta   90.00
_cell.angle_gamma   90.00
#
_symmetry.space_group_name_H-M   'P 1'
#
loop_
_entity.id
_entity.type
_entity.pdbx_description
1 polymer ?
#
loop_
_entity_poly.entity_id
_entity_poly.type
_entity_poly.pdbx_seq_one_letter_code
_entity_poly.pdbx_strand_id
1 'polypeptide(L)' 'MSVEELKKAALRLSPEARAYLVRELLASLDDPSEGQVESLWLDEAVRRDDELERGEARARPAETVIAESLARRTEARRK' A
#
# COMPACT_ATOMS: atom_id res chain seq x y z
N MET A 1 18.07 22.49 -8.98
CA MET A 1 18.48 21.61 -10.09
C MET A 1 17.23 21.20 -10.84
N SER A 2 17.12 21.51 -12.12
CA SER A 2 15.94 21.23 -12.95
C SER A 2 15.92 19.77 -13.44
N VAL A 3 14.74 19.30 -13.87
CA VAL A 3 14.60 17.97 -14.50
C VAL A 3 15.53 17.83 -15.70
N GLU A 4 15.73 18.90 -16.47
CA GLU A 4 16.59 18.85 -17.65
C GLU A 4 18.09 18.81 -17.30
N GLU A 5 18.49 19.42 -16.18
CA GLU A 5 19.85 19.27 -15.63
C GLU A 5 20.09 17.85 -15.10
N LEU A 6 19.11 17.27 -14.40
CA LEU A 6 19.14 15.88 -13.92
C LEU A 6 19.24 14.88 -15.07
N LYS A 7 18.45 15.06 -16.13
CA LYS A 7 18.48 14.23 -17.33
C LYS A 7 19.86 14.28 -17.99
N LYS A 8 20.44 15.47 -18.17
CA LYS A 8 21.79 15.62 -18.71
C LYS A 8 22.85 14.93 -17.85
N ALA A 9 22.73 15.01 -16.53
CA ALA A 9 23.62 14.31 -15.60
C ALA A 9 23.48 12.79 -15.70
N ALA A 10 22.23 12.27 -15.71
CA ALA A 10 21.95 10.84 -15.84
C ALA A 10 22.46 10.25 -17.16
N LEU A 11 22.34 11.00 -18.27
CA LEU A 11 22.83 10.56 -19.58
C LEU A 11 24.37 10.47 -19.67
N ARG A 12 25.11 11.11 -18.75
CA ARG A 12 26.58 11.01 -18.66
C ARG A 12 27.05 9.78 -17.88
N LEU A 13 26.17 9.08 -17.19
CA LEU A 13 26.50 7.86 -16.44
C LEU A 13 26.83 6.71 -17.40
N SER A 14 27.58 5.71 -16.91
CA SER A 14 27.80 4.47 -17.64
C SER A 14 26.47 3.74 -17.89
N PRO A 15 26.38 2.84 -18.89
CA PRO A 15 25.19 2.04 -19.12
C PRO A 15 24.66 1.32 -17.88
N GLU A 16 25.55 0.77 -17.06
CA GLU A 16 25.22 0.03 -15.84
C GLU A 16 24.66 0.95 -14.76
N ALA A 17 25.29 2.11 -14.56
CA ALA A 17 24.82 3.10 -13.60
C ALA A 17 23.47 3.72 -14.01
N ARG A 18 23.23 3.91 -15.31
CA ARG A 18 21.90 4.32 -15.80
C ARG A 18 20.86 3.24 -15.55
N ALA A 19 21.17 1.98 -15.85
CA ALA A 19 20.24 0.87 -15.63
C ALA A 19 19.89 0.69 -14.14
N TYR A 20 20.87 0.91 -13.24
CA TYR A 20 20.62 0.99 -11.81
C TYR A 20 19.67 2.14 -11.46
N LEU A 21 19.98 3.37 -11.89
CA LEU A 21 19.16 4.55 -11.59
C LEU A 21 17.72 4.42 -12.11
N VAL A 22 17.53 3.85 -13.31
CA VAL A 22 16.19 3.60 -13.85
C VAL A 22 15.38 2.64 -12.97
N ARG A 23 16.01 1.58 -12.44
CA ARG A 23 15.33 0.64 -11.52
C ARG A 23 14.90 1.32 -10.23
N GLU A 24 15.78 2.12 -9.62
CA GLU A 24 15.45 2.84 -8.38
C GLU A 24 14.33 3.86 -8.61
N LEU A 25 14.38 4.61 -9.70
CA LEU A 25 13.34 5.57 -10.04
C LEU A 25 12.00 4.87 -10.31
N LEU A 26 12.00 3.75 -11.03
CA LEU A 26 10.78 2.95 -11.23
C LEU A 26 10.22 2.44 -9.90
N ALA A 27 11.06 1.85 -9.05
CA ALA A 27 10.65 1.36 -7.74
C ALA A 27 10.07 2.48 -6.86
N SER A 28 10.58 3.71 -6.98
CA SER A 28 10.05 4.87 -6.26
C SER A 28 8.66 5.32 -6.72
N LEU A 29 8.22 4.90 -7.92
CA LEU A 29 6.86 5.13 -8.40
C LEU A 29 5.88 4.07 -7.88
N ASP A 30 6.39 2.89 -7.53
CA ASP A 30 5.62 1.75 -7.03
C ASP A 30 5.44 1.77 -5.50
N ASP A 31 6.19 2.63 -4.78
CA ASP A 31 6.04 2.84 -3.34
C ASP A 31 5.11 4.05 -3.09
N PRO A 32 3.81 3.82 -2.79
CA PRO A 32 2.93 4.92 -2.45
C PRO A 32 3.46 5.61 -1.20
N SER A 33 3.64 6.93 -1.28
CA SER A 33 3.96 7.72 -0.09
C SER A 33 2.95 7.45 1.04
N GLU A 34 3.36 7.63 2.30
CA GLU A 34 2.46 7.41 3.46
C GLU A 34 1.13 8.16 3.30
N GLY A 35 1.15 9.38 2.75
CA GLY A 35 -0.07 10.15 2.46
C GLY A 35 -0.93 9.57 1.32
N GLN A 36 -0.32 8.94 0.31
CA GLN A 36 -1.06 8.19 -0.72
C GLN A 36 -1.67 6.92 -0.15
N VAL A 37 -0.94 6.20 0.72
CA VAL A 37 -1.47 5.03 1.43
C VAL A 37 -2.66 5.41 2.30
N GLU A 38 -2.55 6.51 3.06
CA GLU A 38 -3.65 7.03 3.87
C GLU A 38 -4.87 7.38 3.02
N SER A 39 -4.69 8.10 1.91
CA SER A 39 -5.78 8.41 0.98
C SER A 39 -6.45 7.14 0.44
N LEU A 40 -5.67 6.15 -0.01
CA LEU A 40 -6.20 4.90 -0.53
C LEU A 40 -6.98 4.12 0.53
N TRP A 41 -6.55 4.14 1.78
CA TRP A 41 -7.28 3.52 2.90
C TRP A 41 -8.58 4.26 3.22
N LEU A 42 -8.59 5.59 3.17
CA LEU A 42 -9.80 6.38 3.36
C LEU A 42 -10.83 6.10 2.27
N ASP A 43 -10.40 6.09 1.00
CA ASP A 43 -11.26 5.76 -0.14
C ASP A 43 -11.85 4.36 0.00
N GLU A 44 -11.03 3.38 0.41
CA GLU A 44 -11.48 2.01 0.63
C GLU A 44 -12.45 1.89 1.82
N ALA A 45 -12.24 2.66 2.89
CA ALA A 45 -13.12 2.66 4.05
C ALA A 45 -14.51 3.19 3.68
N VAL A 46 -14.58 4.30 2.95
CA VAL A 46 -15.84 4.86 2.43
C VAL A 46 -16.54 3.87 1.52
N ARG A 47 -15.83 3.28 0.55
CA ARG A 47 -16.40 2.28 -0.36
C ARG A 47 -17.02 1.10 0.39
N ARG A 48 -16.33 0.59 1.42
CA ARG A 48 -16.81 -0.55 2.22
C ARG A 48 -18.03 -0.21 3.07
N ASP A 49 -18.09 1.01 3.60
CA ASP A 49 -19.25 1.48 4.35
C ASP A 49 -20.48 1.53 3.42
N ASP A 50 -20.33 2.12 2.23
CA ASP A 50 -21.38 2.17 1.20
C ASP A 50 -21.83 0.78 0.74
N GLU A 51 -20.91 -0.18 0.60
CA GLU A 51 -21.23 -1.58 0.26
C GLU A 51 -22.02 -2.28 1.39
N LEU A 52 -21.74 -1.95 2.66
CA LEU A 52 -22.49 -2.47 3.81
C LEU A 52 -23.90 -1.85 3.87
N GLU A 53 -24.03 -0.54 3.70
CA GLU A 53 -25.31 0.15 3.69
C GLU A 53 -26.23 -0.37 2.57
N ARG A 54 -25.66 -0.63 1.39
CA ARG A 54 -26.40 -1.21 0.24
C ARG A 54 -26.67 -2.71 0.36
N GLY A 55 -26.10 -3.38 1.36
CA GLY A 55 -26.23 -4.82 1.54
C GLY A 55 -25.48 -5.66 0.49
N GLU A 56 -24.54 -5.05 -0.23
CA GLU A 56 -23.69 -5.72 -1.22
C GLU A 56 -22.59 -6.54 -0.54
N ALA A 57 -22.11 -6.06 0.62
CA ALA A 57 -21.15 -6.76 1.45
C ALA A 57 -21.83 -7.73 2.44
N ARG A 58 -21.23 -8.91 2.64
CA ARG A 58 -21.68 -9.86 3.67
C ARG A 58 -21.08 -9.51 5.02
N ALA A 59 -21.87 -8.92 5.89
CA ALA A 59 -21.50 -8.72 7.29
C ALA A 59 -21.44 -10.05 8.06
N ARG A 60 -20.64 -10.08 9.12
CA ARG A 60 -20.59 -11.17 10.10
C ARG A 60 -20.99 -10.62 11.47
N PRO A 61 -21.69 -11.40 12.31
CA PRO A 61 -21.99 -10.98 13.68
C PRO A 61 -20.71 -10.64 14.45
N ALA A 62 -20.73 -9.50 15.14
CA ALA A 62 -19.55 -8.97 15.83
C ALA A 62 -19.03 -9.95 16.90
N GLU A 63 -19.95 -10.60 17.62
CA GLU A 63 -19.64 -11.56 18.68
C GLU A 63 -18.84 -12.75 18.14
N THR A 64 -19.21 -13.25 16.97
CA THR A 64 -18.50 -14.35 16.30
C THR A 64 -17.08 -13.92 15.92
N VAL A 65 -16.92 -12.76 15.30
CA VAL A 65 -15.61 -12.24 14.87
C VAL A 65 -14.68 -11.98 16.06
N ILE A 66 -15.23 -11.42 17.15
CA ILE A 66 -14.47 -11.16 18.38
C ILE A 66 -14.01 -12.48 19.03
N ALA A 67 -14.91 -13.46 19.18
CA ALA A 67 -14.58 -14.76 19.77
C ALA A 67 -13.46 -15.47 18.98
N GLU A 68 -13.57 -15.51 17.65
CA GLU A 68 -12.56 -16.11 16.77
C GLU A 68 -11.20 -15.40 16.86
N SER A 69 -11.21 -14.07 16.97
CA SER A 69 -9.98 -13.27 17.06
C SER A 69 -9.27 -13.51 18.40
N LEU A 70 -10.02 -13.63 19.49
CA LEU A 70 -9.46 -13.98 20.80
C LEU A 70 -8.90 -15.41 20.80
N ALA A 71 -9.64 -16.38 20.26
CA ALA A 71 -9.18 -17.77 20.14
C ALA A 71 -7.83 -17.85 19.41
N ARG A 72 -7.73 -17.21 18.22
CA ARG A 72 -6.48 -17.15 17.44
C ARG A 72 -5.32 -16.53 18.21
N ARG A 73 -5.56 -15.44 18.97
CA ARG A 73 -4.52 -14.82 19.82
C ARG A 73 -4.03 -15.75 20.91
N THR A 74 -4.90 -16.58 21.49
CA THR A 74 -4.51 -17.54 22.53
C THR A 74 -3.70 -18.72 21.96
N GLU A 75 -4.03 -19.17 20.76
CA GLU A 75 -3.29 -20.23 20.06
C GLU A 75 -1.90 -19.77 19.61
N ALA A 76 -1.80 -18.55 19.07
CA ALA A 76 -0.53 -17.97 18.64
C ALA A 76 0.45 -17.74 19.79
N ARG A 77 -0.04 -17.56 21.03
CA ARG A 77 0.79 -17.43 22.24
C ARG A 77 1.20 -18.77 22.86
N ARG A 78 0.58 -19.88 22.43
CA ARG A 78 0.90 -21.24 22.89
C ARG A 78 1.95 -21.92 22.02
N LYS A 79 2.23 -21.39 20.84
CA LYS A 79 3.32 -21.82 19.94
C LYS A 79 4.55 -20.96 20.18
#